data_AF-A0A969Y469-F1
#
_entry.id   AF-A0A969Y469-F1
#
_cell.length_a   1.000
_cell.length_b   1.000
_cell.length_c   1.000
_cell.angle_alpha   90.00
_cell.angle_beta   90.00
_cell.angle_gamma   90.00
#
_symmetry.space_group_name_H-M   'P 1'
#
loop_
_entity.id
_entity.type
_entity.pdbx_description
1 polymer ?
#
loop_
_entity_poly.entity_id
_entity_poly.type
_entity_poly.pdbx_seq_one_letter_code
_entity_poly.pdbx_strand_id
1 'polypeptide(L)'
;DMVLKQDVLSSLERRTATIIKNDIMLAVRRAQDLKSDIFGFGNAVYRLQPQKWKQLEPRWPLLFSQLEVKVDVRAKISVSGLIKEPVGIK
;
A
#
# COMPACT_ATOMS: atom_id res chain seq x y z
N ASP A 1 -14.64 14.13 26.76
CA ASP A 1 -15.44 13.26 25.83
C ASP A 1 -15.44 13.62 24.34
N MET A 2 -14.60 14.57 23.88
CA MET A 2 -14.30 14.78 22.45
C MET A 2 -12.90 14.28 22.07
N VAL A 3 -11.91 14.50 22.94
CA VAL A 3 -10.52 14.04 22.78
C VAL A 3 -10.43 12.50 22.63
N LEU A 4 -11.14 11.75 23.48
CA LEU A 4 -11.22 10.28 23.39
C LEU A 4 -11.72 9.78 22.01
N LYS A 5 -12.59 10.53 21.33
CA LYS A 5 -13.10 10.13 20.00
C LYS A 5 -12.06 10.36 18.90
N GLN A 6 -11.31 11.44 18.99
CA GLN A 6 -10.24 11.74 18.04
C GLN A 6 -9.12 10.69 18.14
N ASP A 7 -8.74 10.32 19.36
CA ASP A 7 -7.70 9.31 19.60
C ASP A 7 -8.10 7.93 19.07
N VAL A 8 -9.37 7.54 19.25
CA VAL A 8 -9.91 6.29 18.72
C VAL A 8 -9.91 6.28 17.19
N LEU A 9 -10.35 7.37 16.55
CA LEU A 9 -10.34 7.48 15.08
C LEU A 9 -8.93 7.44 14.51
N SER A 10 -8.00 8.22 15.06
CA SER A 10 -6.60 8.21 14.63
C SER A 10 -5.93 6.86 14.87
N SER A 11 -6.28 6.17 15.96
CA SER A 11 -5.84 4.80 16.20
C SER A 11 -6.35 3.84 15.11
N LEU A 12 -7.62 3.94 14.75
CA LEU A 12 -8.23 3.11 13.71
C LEU A 12 -7.62 3.40 12.33
N GLU A 13 -7.42 4.66 11.97
CA GLU A 13 -6.74 5.07 10.73
C GLU A 13 -5.33 4.49 10.63
N ARG A 14 -4.52 4.58 11.70
CA ARG A 14 -3.17 3.99 11.73
C ARG A 14 -3.21 2.47 11.55
N ARG A 15 -4.14 1.78 12.21
CA ARG A 15 -4.30 0.33 12.09
C ARG A 15 -4.71 -0.06 10.68
N THR A 16 -5.67 0.63 10.08
CA THR A 16 -6.11 0.43 8.70
C THR A 16 -4.95 0.65 7.72
N ALA A 17 -4.19 1.74 7.88
CA ALA A 17 -3.00 2.00 7.06
C ALA A 17 -1.95 0.90 7.18
N THR A 18 -1.75 0.37 8.39
CA THR A 18 -0.81 -0.74 8.65
C THR A 18 -1.25 -2.02 7.95
N ILE A 19 -2.55 -2.38 8.01
CA ILE A 19 -3.09 -3.57 7.35
C ILE A 19 -2.92 -3.45 5.83
N ILE A 20 -3.36 -2.34 5.24
CA ILE A 20 -3.22 -2.09 3.80
C ILE A 20 -1.75 -2.15 3.36
N LYS A 21 -0.84 -1.55 4.15
CA LYS A 21 0.59 -1.61 3.88
C LYS A 21 1.10 -3.05 3.87
N ASN A 22 0.69 -3.87 4.83
CA ASN A 22 1.10 -5.27 4.91
C ASN A 22 0.59 -6.07 3.71
N ASP A 23 -0.66 -5.85 3.29
CA ASP A 23 -1.25 -6.53 2.14
C ASP A 23 -0.53 -6.16 0.83
N ILE A 24 -0.24 -4.86 0.62
CA ILE A 24 0.56 -4.39 -0.51
C ILE A 24 1.95 -5.06 -0.49
N MET A 25 2.62 -5.04 0.66
CA MET A 25 3.95 -5.65 0.78
C MET A 25 3.93 -7.15 0.54
N LEU A 26 2.86 -7.86 0.94
CA LEU A 26 2.70 -9.29 0.65
C LEU A 26 2.56 -9.54 -0.85
N ALA A 27 1.74 -8.75 -1.54
CA ALA A 27 1.58 -8.84 -2.99
C ALA A 27 2.89 -8.53 -3.74
N VAL A 28 3.63 -7.50 -3.31
CA VAL A 28 4.95 -7.16 -3.85
C VAL A 28 5.94 -8.30 -3.65
N ARG A 29 6.04 -8.84 -2.43
CA ARG A 29 6.93 -9.99 -2.15
C ARG A 29 6.58 -11.19 -3.02
N ARG A 30 5.29 -11.51 -3.16
CA ARG A 30 4.86 -12.62 -4.00
C ARG A 30 5.25 -12.42 -5.47
N ALA A 31 5.11 -11.20 -5.99
CA ALA A 31 5.55 -10.85 -7.33
C ALA A 31 7.08 -10.99 -7.48
N GLN A 32 7.85 -10.55 -6.47
CA GLN A 32 9.31 -10.67 -6.43
C GLN A 32 9.78 -12.13 -6.40
N ASP A 33 9.14 -12.99 -5.60
CA ASP A 33 9.41 -14.44 -5.55
C ASP A 33 9.20 -15.10 -6.92
N LEU A 34 8.15 -14.67 -7.62
CA LEU A 34 7.82 -15.11 -8.98
C LEU A 34 8.67 -14.42 -10.06
N LYS A 35 9.53 -13.47 -9.68
CA LYS A 35 10.33 -12.62 -10.59
C LYS A 35 9.47 -11.96 -11.69
N SER A 36 8.23 -11.61 -11.35
CA SER A 36 7.24 -11.10 -12.29
C SER A 36 6.81 -9.69 -11.90
N ASP A 37 7.20 -8.71 -12.70
CA ASP A 37 6.88 -7.30 -12.49
C ASP A 37 5.47 -6.95 -13.00
N ILE A 38 4.46 -7.44 -12.29
CA ILE A 38 3.04 -7.18 -12.61
C ILE A 38 2.61 -5.74 -12.29
N PHE A 39 3.43 -4.99 -11.55
CA PHE A 39 3.14 -3.62 -11.13
C PHE A 39 3.72 -2.56 -12.08
N GLY A 40 4.61 -2.96 -13.00
CA GLY A 40 5.15 -2.09 -14.05
C GLY A 40 6.29 -1.19 -13.59
N PHE A 41 7.10 -1.61 -12.61
CA PHE A 41 8.30 -0.86 -12.19
C PHE A 41 9.31 -0.70 -13.34
N GLY A 42 9.50 -1.75 -14.13
CA GLY A 42 10.39 -1.76 -15.29
C GLY A 42 9.87 -0.84 -16.39
N ASN A 43 8.56 -0.82 -16.60
CA ASN A 43 7.92 0.13 -17.51
C ASN A 43 8.15 1.59 -17.08
N ALA A 44 8.17 1.88 -15.77
CA ALA A 44 8.51 3.20 -15.29
C ALA A 44 9.97 3.57 -15.60
N VAL A 45 10.91 2.63 -15.40
CA VAL A 45 12.33 2.84 -15.76
C VAL A 45 12.50 3.02 -17.26
N TYR A 46 11.83 2.21 -18.08
CA TYR A 46 11.82 2.33 -19.53
C TYR A 46 11.37 3.71 -20.00
N ARG A 47 10.25 4.22 -19.46
CA ARG A 47 9.72 5.55 -19.84
C ARG A 47 10.60 6.70 -19.38
N LEU A 48 11.18 6.63 -18.19
CA LEU A 48 11.92 7.74 -17.59
C LEU A 48 13.42 7.73 -17.95
N GLN A 49 14.00 6.55 -18.14
CA GLN A 49 15.44 6.34 -18.33
C GLN A 49 15.70 5.23 -19.37
N PRO A 50 15.33 5.43 -20.65
CA PRO A 50 15.40 4.38 -21.67
C PRO A 50 16.82 3.83 -21.91
N GLN A 51 17.85 4.66 -21.78
CA GLN A 51 19.25 4.19 -21.91
C GLN A 51 19.67 3.29 -20.76
N LYS A 52 19.20 3.59 -19.54
CA LYS A 52 19.43 2.72 -18.37
C LYS A 52 18.63 1.43 -18.50
N TRP A 53 17.39 1.51 -18.99
CA TRP A 53 16.56 0.33 -19.24
C TRP A 53 17.26 -0.70 -20.14
N LYS A 54 17.89 -0.27 -21.25
CA LYS A 54 18.65 -1.19 -22.12
C LYS A 54 19.72 -2.02 -21.40
N GLN A 55 20.29 -1.50 -20.31
CA GLN A 55 21.31 -2.19 -19.50
C GLN A 55 20.71 -3.09 -18.40
N LEU A 56 19.46 -2.82 -18.01
CA LEU A 56 18.77 -3.52 -16.93
C LEU A 56 17.83 -4.61 -17.46
N GLU A 57 17.17 -4.37 -18.60
CA GLU A 57 16.17 -5.23 -19.23
C GLU A 57 16.61 -6.70 -19.32
N PRO A 58 17.83 -7.05 -19.77
CA PRO A 58 18.23 -8.45 -19.90
C PRO A 58 18.24 -9.23 -18.58
N ARG A 59 18.36 -8.52 -17.45
CA ARG A 59 18.40 -9.07 -16.09
C ARG A 59 17.28 -8.53 -15.21
N TRP A 60 16.26 -7.90 -15.80
CA TRP A 60 15.19 -7.24 -15.06
C TRP A 60 14.47 -8.15 -14.07
N PRO A 61 14.12 -9.42 -14.41
CA PRO A 61 13.47 -10.31 -13.46
C PRO A 61 14.28 -10.52 -12.16
N LEU A 62 15.61 -10.60 -12.27
CA LEU A 62 16.51 -10.73 -11.12
C LEU A 62 16.57 -9.42 -10.32
N LEU A 63 16.76 -8.29 -11.00
CA LEU A 63 16.82 -6.97 -10.35
C LEU A 63 15.52 -6.63 -9.62
N PHE A 64 14.38 -6.90 -10.26
CA PHE A 64 13.06 -6.68 -9.66
C PHE A 64 12.87 -7.49 -8.37
N SER A 65 13.31 -8.76 -8.36
CA SER A 65 13.23 -9.62 -7.17
C SER A 65 14.02 -9.10 -5.95
N GLN A 66 15.00 -8.21 -6.18
CA GLN A 66 15.85 -7.62 -5.15
C GLN A 66 15.53 -6.15 -4.88
N LEU A 67 14.55 -5.58 -5.58
CA LEU A 67 14.21 -4.17 -5.50
C LEU A 67 13.66 -3.83 -4.10
N GLU A 68 14.24 -2.81 -3.45
CA GLU A 68 13.68 -2.28 -2.21
C GLU A 68 12.44 -1.45 -2.53
N VAL A 69 11.26 -1.94 -2.12
CA VAL A 69 9.98 -1.24 -2.30
C VAL A 69 9.56 -0.60 -0.99
N LYS A 70 9.37 0.73 -1.02
CA LYS A 70 8.85 1.51 0.11
C LYS A 70 7.39 1.87 -0.14
N VAL A 71 6.54 1.53 0.82
CA VAL A 71 5.10 1.81 0.78
C VAL A 71 4.74 2.77 1.90
N ASP A 72 4.16 3.92 1.52
CA ASP A 72 3.54 4.90 2.41
C ASP A 72 2.02 4.86 2.23
N VAL A 73 1.29 4.57 3.29
CA VAL A 73 -0.18 4.50 3.28
C VAL A 73 -0.74 5.50 4.27
N ARG A 74 -1.64 6.36 3.78
CA ARG A 74 -2.42 7.29 4.60
C ARG A 74 -3.88 6.92 4.49
N ALA A 75 -4.44 6.39 5.58
CA ALA A 75 -5.86 6.11 5.68
C ALA A 75 -6.57 7.28 6.35
N LYS A 76 -7.79 7.58 5.89
CA LYS A 76 -8.67 8.59 6.48
C LYS A 76 -10.09 8.01 6.59
N ILE A 77 -10.68 8.10 7.78
CA ILE A 77 -12.05 7.63 8.02
C ILE A 77 -12.98 8.83 7.91
N SER A 78 -13.72 8.91 6.81
CA SER A 78 -14.58 10.06 6.50
C SER A 78 -15.95 10.00 7.19
N VAL A 79 -16.48 8.80 7.48
CA VAL A 79 -17.74 8.59 8.21
C VAL A 79 -17.55 7.37 9.10
N SER A 80 -17.70 7.53 10.42
CA SER A 80 -17.48 6.44 11.38
C SER A 80 -18.69 5.50 11.52
N GLY A 81 -19.86 5.87 10.99
CA GLY A 81 -21.10 5.09 11.12
C GLY A 81 -21.46 4.77 12.58
N LEU A 82 -20.92 5.51 13.54
CA LEU A 82 -21.15 5.27 14.97
C LEU A 82 -22.62 5.59 15.29
N ILE A 83 -23.46 4.57 15.24
CA ILE A 83 -24.79 4.60 15.83
C ILE A 83 -24.58 4.70 17.35
N LYS A 84 -24.75 5.91 17.90
CA LYS A 84 -24.58 6.17 19.33
C LYS A 84 -25.76 5.69 20.17
N GLU A 85 -26.94 5.59 19.57
CA GLU A 85 -28.17 5.20 20.23
C GLU A 85 -28.88 4.15 19.39
N PRO A 86 -29.40 3.06 19.98
CA PRO A 86 -30.27 2.14 19.27
C PRO A 86 -31.40 2.96 18.64
N VAL A 87 -31.72 2.72 17.38
CA VAL A 87 -32.93 3.28 16.78
C VAL A 87 -34.10 2.73 17.59
N GLY A 88 -34.63 3.54 18.50
CA GLY A 88 -35.81 3.21 19.27
C GLY A 88 -36.96 3.02 18.29
N ILE A 89 -37.28 1.76 17.99
CA ILE A 89 -38.54 1.43 17.32
C ILE A 89 -39.62 1.77 18.35
N LYS A 90 -40.40 2.82 18.10
CA LYS A 90 -41.66 3.08 18.80
C LYS A 90 -42.74 2.13 18.29
#